data_AF-A0A8B7BA34-F1
#
_entry.id   AF-A0A8B7BA34-F1
#
_cell.length_a   1.000
_cell.length_b   1.000
_cell.length_c   1.000
_cell.angle_alpha   90.00
_cell.angle_beta   90.00
_cell.angle_gamma   90.00
#
_symmetry.space_group_name_H-M   'P 1'
#
loop_
_entity.id
_entity.type
_entity.pdbx_description
1 polymer ?
#
loop_
_entity_poly.entity_id
_entity_poly.type
_entity_poly.pdbx_seq_one_letter_code
_entity_poly.pdbx_strand_id
1 'polypeptide(L)'
;MDNSGKEAEAIALLAEMERKAIVHYEQSTDYYKGEESNSSASKGLLKVAGYAAQLEQYQKAVDIHEQVGTNAMDSPLRKYSAKDYFFKAALCHFCIDMLNAK
;
A
#
# COMPACT_ATOMS: atom_id res chain seq x y z
N MET A 1 -27.67 14.71 20.47
CA MET A 1 -27.67 13.48 19.66
C MET A 1 -26.43 13.56 18.81
N ASP A 2 -25.40 12.85 19.24
CA ASP A 2 -24.04 13.15 18.82
C ASP A 2 -23.83 12.82 17.33
N ASN A 3 -23.09 13.69 16.64
CA ASN A 3 -22.60 13.44 15.29
C ASN A 3 -21.29 12.63 15.33
N SER A 4 -20.56 12.71 16.46
CA SER A 4 -19.23 12.14 16.67
C SER A 4 -19.19 10.60 16.71
N GLY A 5 -20.24 9.97 17.20
CA GLY A 5 -20.40 8.52 17.33
C GLY A 5 -20.81 7.87 16.01
N LYS A 6 -21.63 8.54 15.21
CA LYS A 6 -21.91 8.12 13.82
C LYS A 6 -20.67 8.24 12.94
N GLU A 7 -19.88 9.29 13.13
CA GLU A 7 -18.60 9.47 12.43
C GLU A 7 -17.59 8.38 12.81
N ALA A 8 -17.46 8.04 14.10
CA ALA A 8 -16.59 6.96 14.56
C ALA A 8 -17.00 5.59 14.00
N GLU A 9 -18.30 5.29 13.94
CA GLU A 9 -18.81 4.04 13.37
C GLU A 9 -18.57 3.97 11.86
N ALA A 10 -18.74 5.09 11.13
CA ALA A 10 -18.42 5.18 9.71
C ALA A 10 -16.92 4.97 9.44
N ILE A 11 -16.04 5.55 10.24
CA ILE A 11 -14.58 5.34 10.14
C ILE A 11 -14.21 3.88 10.38
N ALA A 12 -14.82 3.23 11.38
CA ALA A 12 -14.58 1.82 11.67
C ALA A 12 -15.04 0.90 10.52
N LEU A 13 -16.17 1.21 9.90
CA LEU A 13 -16.66 0.48 8.72
C LEU A 13 -15.73 0.66 7.51
N LEU A 14 -15.23 1.87 7.27
CA LEU A 14 -14.26 2.14 6.20
C LEU A 14 -12.96 1.37 6.40
N ALA A 15 -12.40 1.38 7.62
CA ALA A 15 -11.19 0.64 7.94
C ALA A 15 -11.37 -0.89 7.73
N GLU A 16 -12.55 -1.42 8.04
CA GLU A 16 -12.85 -2.84 7.79
C GLU A 16 -12.92 -3.16 6.29
N MET A 17 -13.50 -2.27 5.48
CA MET A 17 -13.51 -2.41 4.02
C MET A 17 -12.09 -2.36 3.44
N GLU A 18 -11.24 -1.45 3.93
CA GLU A 18 -9.84 -1.34 3.52
C GLU A 18 -9.05 -2.63 3.86
N ARG A 19 -9.27 -3.22 5.04
CA ARG A 19 -8.68 -4.50 5.42
C ARG A 19 -9.07 -5.64 4.47
N LYS A 20 -10.36 -5.73 4.13
CA LYS A 20 -10.84 -6.75 3.17
C LYS A 20 -10.28 -6.52 1.77
N ALA A 21 -10.19 -5.26 1.35
CA ALA A 21 -9.61 -4.90 0.07
C ALA A 21 -8.13 -5.35 -0.01
N ILE A 22 -7.34 -5.09 1.03
CA ILE A 22 -5.95 -5.56 1.15
C ILE A 22 -5.85 -7.07 0.88
N VAL A 23 -6.63 -7.88 1.62
CA VAL A 23 -6.58 -9.35 1.49
C VAL A 23 -6.89 -9.81 0.07
N HIS A 24 -7.93 -9.26 -0.55
CA HIS A 24 -8.30 -9.65 -1.92
C HIS A 24 -7.31 -9.15 -2.97
N TYR A 25 -6.74 -7.96 -2.80
CA TYR A 25 -5.69 -7.47 -3.69
C TYR A 25 -4.39 -8.26 -3.55
N GLU A 26 -4.03 -8.71 -2.35
CA GLU A 26 -2.88 -9.61 -2.12
C GLU A 26 -3.09 -10.95 -2.83
N GLN A 27 -4.24 -11.59 -2.62
CA GLN A 27 -4.60 -12.83 -3.31
C GLN A 27 -4.54 -12.68 -4.84
N SER A 28 -5.16 -11.62 -5.38
CA SER A 28 -5.12 -11.33 -6.82
C SER A 28 -3.70 -11.11 -7.33
N THR A 29 -2.86 -10.44 -6.54
CA THR A 29 -1.46 -10.21 -6.89
C THR A 29 -0.69 -11.52 -6.96
N ASP A 30 -0.92 -12.43 -6.02
CA ASP A 30 -0.23 -13.72 -5.99
C ASP A 30 -0.62 -14.60 -7.18
N TYR A 31 -1.90 -14.56 -7.61
CA TYR A 31 -2.32 -15.18 -8.86
C TYR A 31 -1.58 -14.58 -10.07
N TYR A 32 -1.51 -13.25 -10.18
CA TYR A 32 -0.79 -12.59 -11.29
C TYR A 32 0.71 -12.85 -11.29
N LYS A 33 1.34 -12.99 -10.12
CA LYS A 33 2.75 -13.39 -10.02
C LYS A 33 2.96 -14.81 -10.55
N GLY A 34 2.05 -15.74 -10.25
CA GLY A 34 2.08 -17.11 -10.77
C GLY A 34 1.93 -17.20 -12.29
N GLU A 35 1.17 -16.29 -12.88
CA GLU A 35 1.00 -16.17 -14.34
C GLU A 35 2.10 -15.32 -15.03
N GLU A 36 3.18 -14.98 -14.31
CA GLU A 36 4.27 -14.09 -14.77
C GLU A 36 3.81 -12.69 -15.22
N SER A 37 2.60 -12.28 -14.81
CA SER A 37 1.98 -11.01 -15.15
C SER A 37 2.41 -9.88 -14.22
N ASN A 38 3.70 -9.53 -14.29
CA ASN A 38 4.33 -8.56 -13.39
C ASN A 38 3.67 -7.17 -13.40
N SER A 39 3.13 -6.71 -14.54
CA SER A 39 2.46 -5.41 -14.62
C SER A 39 1.17 -5.37 -13.79
N SER A 40 0.37 -6.43 -13.87
CA SER A 40 -0.89 -6.56 -13.13
C SER A 40 -0.64 -6.79 -11.65
N ALA A 41 0.35 -7.62 -11.31
CA ALA A 41 0.81 -7.82 -9.94
C ALA A 41 1.27 -6.49 -9.30
N SER A 42 2.13 -5.72 -9.98
CA SER A 42 2.57 -4.42 -9.48
C SER A 42 1.41 -3.43 -9.24
N LYS A 43 0.39 -3.42 -10.10
CA LYS A 43 -0.81 -2.59 -9.88
C LYS A 43 -1.58 -2.99 -8.63
N GLY A 44 -1.76 -4.30 -8.40
CA GLY A 44 -2.40 -4.83 -7.20
C GLY A 44 -1.63 -4.45 -5.94
N LEU A 45 -0.31 -4.68 -5.94
CA LEU A 45 0.59 -4.29 -4.84
C LEU A 45 0.50 -2.82 -4.49
N LEU A 46 0.46 -1.91 -5.47
CA LEU A 46 0.34 -0.48 -5.20
C LEU A 46 -0.99 -0.11 -4.52
N LYS A 47 -2.07 -0.86 -4.78
CA LYS A 47 -3.34 -0.70 -4.05
C LYS A 47 -3.23 -1.21 -2.62
N VAL A 48 -2.61 -2.37 -2.42
CA VAL A 48 -2.33 -2.91 -1.08
C VAL A 48 -1.53 -1.91 -0.25
N ALA A 49 -0.45 -1.35 -0.80
CA ALA A 49 0.39 -0.38 -0.10
C ALA A 49 -0.40 0.90 0.28
N GLY A 50 -1.26 1.39 -0.61
CA GLY A 50 -2.11 2.55 -0.34
C GLY A 50 -3.05 2.33 0.84
N TYR A 51 -3.80 1.22 0.84
CA TYR A 51 -4.69 0.88 1.95
C TYR A 51 -3.91 0.57 3.24
N ALA A 52 -2.76 -0.10 3.14
CA ALA A 52 -1.90 -0.38 4.29
C ALA A 52 -1.43 0.92 4.97
N ALA A 53 -1.05 1.93 4.19
CA ALA A 53 -0.66 3.24 4.73
C ALA A 53 -1.81 3.97 5.43
N GLN A 54 -3.04 3.83 4.95
CA GLN A 54 -4.24 4.41 5.60
C GLN A 54 -4.56 3.73 6.93
N LEU A 55 -4.26 2.43 7.05
CA LEU A 55 -4.41 1.65 8.28
C LEU A 55 -3.21 1.74 9.22
N GLU A 56 -2.34 2.74 9.03
CA GLU A 56 -1.10 2.95 9.80
C GLU A 56 -0.08 1.79 9.72
N GLN A 57 -0.25 0.86 8.76
CA GLN A 57 0.67 -0.24 8.49
C GLN A 57 1.83 0.23 7.60
N TYR A 58 2.53 1.29 8.05
CA TYR A 58 3.56 1.94 7.25
C TYR A 58 4.71 1.01 6.86
N GLN A 59 5.12 0.09 7.75
CA GLN A 59 6.18 -0.87 7.45
C GLN A 59 5.81 -1.77 6.26
N LYS A 60 4.58 -2.30 6.25
CA LYS A 60 4.07 -3.10 5.13
C LYS A 60 4.02 -2.30 3.83
N ALA A 61 3.61 -1.04 3.90
CA ALA A 61 3.56 -0.15 2.74
C ALA A 61 4.96 0.13 2.16
N VAL A 62 5.97 0.33 3.02
CA VAL A 62 7.38 0.47 2.63
C VAL A 62 7.84 -0.75 1.85
N ASP A 63 7.72 -1.94 2.44
CA ASP A 63 8.23 -3.18 1.86
C ASP A 63 7.66 -3.41 0.45
N ILE A 64 6.35 -3.13 0.28
CA ILE A 64 5.67 -3.25 -1.01
C ILE A 64 6.15 -2.19 -2.01
N HIS A 65 6.30 -0.94 -1.59
CA HIS A 65 6.77 0.13 -2.47
C HIS A 65 8.21 -0.09 -2.93
N GLU A 66 9.09 -0.58 -2.07
CA GLU A 66 10.46 -0.94 -2.42
C GLU A 66 10.52 -2.14 -3.37
N GLN A 67 9.69 -3.16 -3.14
CA GLN A 67 9.58 -4.31 -4.03
C GLN A 67 9.12 -3.88 -5.44
N VAL A 68 8.04 -3.09 -5.53
CA VAL A 68 7.53 -2.61 -6.82
C VAL A 68 8.51 -1.63 -7.49
N GLY A 69 9.17 -0.78 -6.70
CA GLY A 69 10.22 0.13 -7.14
C GLY A 69 11.40 -0.60 -7.78
N THR A 70 11.89 -1.65 -7.11
CA THR A 70 13.00 -2.47 -7.60
C THR A 70 12.63 -3.17 -8.91
N ASN A 71 11.45 -3.80 -8.97
CA ASN A 71 10.95 -4.46 -10.18
C ASN A 71 10.66 -3.48 -11.34
N ALA A 72 10.39 -2.21 -11.03
CA ALA A 72 10.20 -1.17 -12.03
C ALA A 72 11.52 -0.71 -12.65
N MET A 73 12.63 -0.76 -11.90
CA MET A 73 13.96 -0.37 -12.37
C MET A 73 14.52 -1.34 -13.42
N ASP A 74 14.10 -2.60 -13.41
CA ASP A 74 14.50 -3.60 -14.41
C ASP A 74 14.00 -3.28 -15.84
N SER A 75 13.03 -2.37 -15.98
CA SER A 75 12.50 -1.97 -17.29
C SER A 75 12.73 -0.48 -17.57
N PRO A 76 13.43 -0.10 -18.66
CA PRO A 76 13.68 1.31 -19.02
C PRO A 76 12.42 2.17 -19.17
N LEU A 77 11.28 1.54 -19.49
CA LEU A 77 9.98 2.20 -19.64
C LEU A 77 9.36 2.59 -18.30
N ARG A 78 9.66 1.86 -17.22
CA ARG A 78 9.04 2.01 -15.89
C ARG A 78 9.87 2.84 -14.91
N LYS A 79 11.08 3.25 -15.29
CA LYS A 79 12.01 4.05 -14.45
C LYS A 79 11.39 5.36 -13.92
N TYR A 80 10.49 5.99 -14.67
CA TYR A 80 9.85 7.23 -14.23
C TYR A 80 8.86 6.99 -13.09
N SER A 81 8.16 5.86 -13.12
CA SER A 81 7.23 5.45 -12.07
C SER A 81 7.95 5.01 -10.79
N ALA A 82 9.18 4.47 -10.91
CA ALA A 82 9.99 4.07 -9.76
C ALA A 82 10.23 5.23 -8.77
N LYS A 83 10.39 6.47 -9.27
CA LYS A 83 10.55 7.66 -8.41
C LYS A 83 9.35 7.88 -7.47
N ASP A 84 8.13 7.71 -7.97
CA ASP A 84 6.92 7.86 -7.17
C ASP A 84 6.84 6.79 -6.08
N TYR A 85 7.24 5.56 -6.39
CA TYR A 85 7.23 4.45 -5.43
C TYR A 85 8.24 4.67 -4.29
N PHE A 86 9.48 5.03 -4.61
CA PHE A 86 10.48 5.33 -3.59
C PHE A 86 10.14 6.59 -2.77
N PHE A 87 9.51 7.59 -3.40
CA PHE A 87 9.03 8.76 -2.67
C PHE A 87 7.97 8.37 -1.63
N LYS A 88 7.01 7.51 -1.99
CA LYS A 88 6.00 7.00 -1.06
C LYS A 88 6.60 6.14 0.05
N ALA A 89 7.59 5.29 -0.26
CA ALA A 89 8.31 4.52 0.75
C ALA A 89 9.03 5.44 1.75
N ALA A 90 9.73 6.48 1.28
CA ALA A 90 10.41 7.44 2.13
C ALA A 90 9.44 8.20 3.06
N LEU A 91 8.27 8.60 2.54
CA LEU A 91 7.22 9.21 3.38
C LEU A 91 6.73 8.26 4.48
N CYS A 92 6.54 6.97 4.15
CA CYS A 92 6.12 5.97 5.13
C CYS A 92 7.20 5.76 6.21
N HIS A 93 8.49 5.77 5.85
CA HIS A 93 9.59 5.74 6.83
C HIS A 93 9.53 6.92 7.80
N PHE A 94 9.30 8.15 7.30
CA PHE A 94 9.16 9.31 8.19
C PHE A 94 8.00 9.17 9.16
N CYS A 95 6.87 8.58 8.74
CA CYS A 95 5.76 8.28 9.62
C CYS A 95 6.14 7.27 10.72
N ILE A 96 6.90 6.22 10.38
CA ILE A 96 7.39 5.23 11.35
C ILE A 96 8.31 5.89 12.39
N ASP A 97 9.26 6.71 11.95
CA ASP A 97 10.20 7.40 12.84
C ASP A 97 9.46 8.33 13.81
N MET A 98 8.44 9.06 13.33
CA MET A 98 7.60 9.88 14.20
C MET A 98 6.77 9.08 15.21
N LEU A 99 6.29 7.89 14.84
CA LEU A 99 5.58 7.01 15.76
C LEU A 99 6.51 6.42 16.83
N ASN A 100 7.73 6.05 16.45
CA ASN A 100 8.72 5.44 17.34
C ASN A 100 9.42 6.46 18.26
N ALA A 101 9.45 7.74 17.88
CA ALA A 101 10.06 8.80 18.67
C ALA A 101 9.17 9.33 19.82
N LYS A 102 7.94 8.81 19.96
CA LYS A 102 6.99 9.16 21.02
C LYS A 102 7.13 8.24 22.24
#